data_AF-A0A3D3VSX8-F1
#
_entry.id   AF-A0A3D3VSX8-F1
#
_cell.length_a   1.000
_cell.length_b   1.000
_cell.length_c   1.000
_cell.angle_alpha   90.00
_cell.angle_beta   90.00
_cell.angle_gamma   90.00
#
_symmetry.space_group_name_H-M   'P 1'
#
loop_
_entity.id
_entity.type
_entity.pdbx_description
1 polymer ?
#
loop_
_entity_poly.entity_id
_entity_poly.type
_entity_poly.pdbx_seq_one_letter_code
_entity_poly.pdbx_strand_id
1 'polypeptide(L)' 'MMLESARYEIVLFGRKLLESGLVTGTGGNLSVRSGRFAALSPSGVEYGLMKPEDV' A
#
# COMPACT_ATOMS: atom_id res chain seq x y z
N MET A 1 -2.74 -2.18 16.00
CA MET A 1 -1.82 -1.03 15.78
C MET A 1 -2.59 0.19 15.27
N MET A 2 -1.98 1.38 15.20
CA MET A 2 -2.64 2.55 14.59
C MET A 2 -2.91 2.29 13.10
N LEU A 3 -4.11 2.61 12.62
CA LEU A 3 -4.53 2.45 11.22
C LEU A 3 -4.39 1.02 10.65
N GLU A 4 -4.51 -0.01 11.49
CA GLU A 4 -4.25 -1.40 11.11
C GLU A 4 -5.00 -1.84 9.85
N SER A 5 -6.33 -1.69 9.80
CA SER A 5 -7.12 -2.05 8.61
C SER A 5 -6.69 -1.29 7.35
N ALA A 6 -6.41 0.01 7.48
CA ALA A 6 -5.95 0.84 6.36
C ALA A 6 -4.57 0.41 5.84
N ARG A 7 -3.64 0.03 6.73
CA ARG A 7 -2.32 -0.50 6.36
C ARG A 7 -2.45 -1.83 5.62
N TYR A 8 -3.34 -2.72 6.07
CA TYR A 8 -3.66 -3.96 5.37
C TYR A 8 -4.25 -3.71 3.97
N GLU A 9 -5.14 -2.73 3.82
CA GLU A 9 -5.71 -2.38 2.52
C GLU A 9 -4.65 -1.88 1.54
N ILE A 10 -3.71 -1.04 1.98
CA ILE A 10 -2.60 -0.57 1.13
C ILE A 10 -1.78 -1.75 0.58
N VAL A 11 -1.45 -2.74 1.41
CA VAL A 11 -0.74 -3.95 0.98
C VAL A 11 -1.58 -4.79 0.02
N LEU A 12 -2.85 -5.01 0.34
CA LEU A 12 -3.75 -5.81 -0.48
C LEU A 12 -3.93 -5.20 -1.88
N PHE A 13 -4.20 -3.89 -1.95
CA PHE A 13 -4.41 -3.22 -3.24
C PHE A 13 -3.09 -2.98 -3.99
N GLY A 14 -1.96 -2.82 -3.29
CA GLY A 14 -0.64 -2.78 -3.92
C GLY A 14 -0.34 -4.06 -4.69
N ARG A 15 -0.61 -5.22 -4.07
CA ARG A 15 -0.47 -6.52 -4.75
C ARG A 15 -1.41 -6.65 -5.94
N LYS A 16 -2.67 -6.22 -5.81
CA LYS A 16 -3.63 -6.23 -6.93
C LYS A 16 -3.19 -5.32 -8.09
N LEU A 17 -2.60 -4.15 -7.82
CA LEU A 17 -2.04 -3.29 -8.88
C LEU A 17 -0.92 -4.01 -9.64
N LEU A 18 -0.03 -4.68 -8.91
CA LEU A 18 1.07 -5.43 -9.51
C LEU A 18 0.54 -6.63 -10.33
N GLU A 19 -0.38 -7.43 -9.76
CA GLU A 19 -0.98 -8.60 -10.40
C GLU A 19 -1.81 -8.24 -11.65
N SER A 20 -2.44 -7.07 -11.66
CA SER A 20 -3.19 -6.57 -12.82
C SER A 20 -2.32 -5.93 -13.91
N GLY A 21 -1.00 -5.83 -13.70
CA GLY A 21 -0.07 -5.23 -14.65
C GLY A 21 -0.23 -3.71 -14.81
N LEU A 22 -0.95 -3.05 -13.89
CA LEU A 22 -1.12 -1.59 -13.91
C LEU A 22 0.14 -0.84 -13.48
N VAL A 23 1.02 -1.49 -12.73
CA VAL A 23 2.31 -0.97 -12.26
C VAL A 23 3.40 -2.02 -12.42
N THR A 24 4.65 -1.57 -12.46
CA THR A 24 5.84 -2.43 -12.50
C THR A 24 6.86 -1.97 -11.46
N GLY A 25 7.56 -2.91 -10.81
CA GLY A 25 8.55 -2.60 -9.79
C GLY A 25 7.96 -1.77 -8.65
N THR A 26 8.55 -0.59 -8.41
CA THR A 26 8.14 0.38 -7.37
C THR A 26 7.28 1.53 -7.93
N GLY A 27 6.78 1.42 -9.16
CA GLY A 27 5.97 2.46 -9.80
C GLY A 27 4.59 2.62 -9.17
N GLY A 28 4.08 3.85 -9.13
CA GLY A 28 2.76 4.18 -8.59
C GLY A 28 2.77 4.48 -7.09
N ASN A 29 1.59 4.83 -6.54
CA ASN A 29 1.40 5.05 -5.11
C ASN A 29 -0.05 4.73 -4.72
N LEU A 30 -0.27 4.46 -3.44
CA LEU A 30 -1.58 4.23 -2.85
C LEU A 30 -1.76 5.06 -1.60
N SER A 31 -2.99 5.49 -1.37
CA SER A 31 -3.40 6.08 -0.10
C SER A 31 -4.83 5.70 0.25
N VAL A 32 -5.12 5.56 1.54
CA VAL A 32 -6.48 5.32 2.02
C VAL A 32 -6.75 6.21 3.23
N ARG A 33 -7.91 6.87 3.22
CA ARG A 33 -8.35 7.75 4.31
C ARG A 33 -9.05 6.93 5.39
N SER A 34 -8.64 7.14 6.64
CA SER A 34 -9.29 6.57 7.83
C SER A 34 -9.55 7.69 8.83
N GLY A 35 -10.79 8.20 8.82
CA GLY A 35 -11.17 9.39 9.58
C GLY A 35 -10.32 10.61 9.21
N ARG A 36 -9.62 11.17 10.22
CA ARG A 36 -8.72 12.33 10.06
C ARG A 36 -7.31 11.99 9.59
N PHE A 37 -7.01 10.71 9.41
CA PHE A 37 -5.69 10.23 9.00
C PHE A 37 -5.75 9.59 7.61
N ALA A 38 -4.57 9.38 7.02
CA ALA A 38 -4.42 8.56 5.83
C ALA A 38 -3.19 7.65 5.99
N ALA A 39 -3.30 6.42 5.51
CA ALA A 39 -2.17 5.51 5.33
C ALA A 39 -1.69 5.65 3.89
N LEU A 40 -0.37 5.66 3.67
CA LEU A 40 0.25 5.86 2.36
C LEU A 40 1.28 4.76 2.09
N SER A 41 1.37 4.29 0.85
CA SER A 41 2.48 3.42 0.45
C SER A 41 3.83 4.11 0.66
N PRO A 42 4.84 3.45 1.26
CA PRO A 42 6.18 3.99 1.38
C PRO A 42 6.88 4.10 0.01
N SER A 43 7.80 5.05 -0.11
CA SER A 43 8.58 5.23 -1.33
C SER A 43 9.62 4.11 -1.51
N GLY A 44 9.71 3.57 -2.73
CA GLY A 44 10.79 2.64 -3.10
C GLY A 44 10.65 1.22 -2.57
N VAL A 45 9.51 0.86 -1.97
CA VAL A 45 9.22 -0.52 -1.55
C VAL A 45 8.38 -1.20 -2.63
N GLU A 46 8.77 -2.40 -3.03
CA GLU A 46 8.00 -3.19 -4.01
C GLU A 46 6.70 -3.71 -3.41
N TYR A 47 5.59 -3.56 -4.13
CA TYR A 47 4.27 -4.00 -3.66
C TYR A 47 4.19 -5.50 -3.31
N GLY A 48 5.00 -6.35 -3.96
CA GLY A 48 5.07 -7.78 -3.66
C GLY A 48 5.72 -8.10 -2.31
N LEU A 49 6.62 -7.24 -1.83
CA LEU A 49 7.38 -7.42 -0.60
C LEU A 49 6.84 -6.59 0.57
N MET A 50 6.05 -5.55 0.26
CA MET A 50 5.45 -4.64 1.22
C MET A 50 4.61 -5.38 2.27
N LYS A 51 4.80 -4.99 3.52
CA LYS A 51 4.05 -5.48 4.69
C LYS A 51 3.31 -4.33 5.36
N PRO A 52 2.28 -4.61 6.17
CA PRO A 52 1.55 -3.55 6.87
C PRO A 52 2.47 -2.68 7.72
N GLU A 53 3.58 -3.20 8.24
CA GLU A 53 4.57 -2.47 9.05
C GLU A 53 5.33 -1.37 8.28
N ASP A 54 5.41 -1.48 6.95
CA ASP A 54 6.10 -0.53 6.08
C ASP A 54 5.26 0.71 5.73
N VAL A 55 3.93 0.63 5.94
CA VAL A 55 2.91 1.67 5.65
C VAL A 55 2.75 2.65 6.82
#